data_AF-A0A0E0P6Q2-F1
#
_entry.id   AF-A0A0E0P6Q2-F1
#
_cell.length_a   1.000
_cell.length_b   1.000
_cell.length_c   1.000
_cell.angle_alpha   90.00
_cell.angle_beta   90.00
_cell.angle_gamma   90.00
#
_symmetry.space_group_name_H-M   'P 1'
#
loop_
_entity.id
_entity.type
_entity.pdbx_description
1 polymer ?
#
loop_
_entity_poly.entity_id
_entity_poly.type
_entity_poly.pdbx_seq_one_letter_code
_entity_poly.pdbx_strand_id
1 'polypeptide(L)'
;MAIAVRSAAAAAAVARHSLRPPLAAPGSIRGASLLPPQRARGVGPCRARARAASSSATGGGGHLPPLFSVAPMMDWTDNHYRTLARLISKHAWLYTEMVVAETIVHQKDNLDRFLAFPAEQHPIVLQIGGSNLDNLAKATELANAYSYDEINLNCGCPSGKVAGHGCFGARLMFDPEFVGDAMSAIAANCNVPVSVKCRIGVDDRDSYEELCEFVDKVVSKSPTRHFIIHARKALLSGLSPAENRKILFPGYHQYEYYFALLRDFPDVQFTLNGGITTIDQVTASIRQGAHRVMVGRAAYNNPWNMLGHVDSEVYGMPTRRSSRRQILESYQVYGDSIMGQYGPSRPNVRQLVKPLLNLFHSEPGNGLWKRKADSTLRHCKTLESFLEETLDAIPNSVLDAPIGKEAYIEEGHFADMDSLLPPRYSSLTNGSCEIPALVTAST
;
A
#
# COMPACT_ATOMS: atom_id res chain seq x y z
N MET A 1 14.92 -48.49 -14.47
CA MET A 1 15.47 -48.18 -13.12
C MET A 1 14.56 -47.15 -12.49
N ALA A 2 13.57 -47.63 -11.74
CA ALA A 2 12.65 -46.84 -10.93
C ALA A 2 13.00 -47.11 -9.46
N ILE A 3 12.69 -46.15 -8.57
CA ILE A 3 12.40 -46.26 -7.13
C ILE A 3 12.61 -44.83 -6.55
N ALA A 4 11.85 -44.29 -5.61
CA ALA A 4 10.45 -44.40 -5.18
C ALA A 4 10.28 -43.30 -4.11
N VAL A 5 9.07 -42.75 -4.04
CA VAL A 5 8.56 -41.85 -2.99
C VAL A 5 8.17 -42.66 -1.73
N ARG A 6 8.37 -42.09 -0.52
CA ARG A 6 7.58 -42.23 0.75
C ARG A 6 8.40 -41.58 1.88
N SER A 7 8.02 -40.50 2.57
CA SER A 7 6.83 -40.11 3.36
C SER A 7 6.82 -40.61 4.83
N ALA A 8 6.47 -39.65 5.71
CA ALA A 8 5.95 -39.74 7.09
C ALA A 8 6.91 -40.19 8.22
N ALA A 9 6.74 -39.85 9.50
CA ALA A 9 6.13 -38.77 10.29
C ALA A 9 6.26 -39.20 11.77
N ALA A 10 6.20 -38.24 12.69
CA ALA A 10 5.89 -38.37 14.14
C ALA A 10 6.94 -38.99 15.09
N ALA A 11 7.32 -38.25 16.14
CA ALA A 11 6.66 -38.30 17.46
C ALA A 11 7.42 -37.44 18.49
N ALA A 12 6.65 -36.80 19.38
CA ALA A 12 7.12 -36.04 20.54
C ALA A 12 7.13 -36.92 21.80
N ALA A 13 8.04 -36.70 22.75
CA ALA A 13 7.79 -36.78 24.20
C ALA A 13 9.00 -36.40 25.09
N VAL A 14 8.73 -35.41 25.93
CA VAL A 14 9.23 -35.05 27.28
C VAL A 14 10.10 -36.06 28.06
N ALA A 15 11.18 -35.56 28.69
CA ALA A 15 11.60 -35.99 30.03
C ALA A 15 12.39 -34.88 30.77
N ARG A 16 11.91 -34.54 31.98
CA ARG A 16 12.56 -33.66 32.97
C ARG A 16 13.61 -34.44 33.74
N HIS A 17 14.75 -33.85 34.09
CA HIS A 17 15.43 -34.20 35.35
C HIS A 17 16.25 -33.03 35.91
N SER A 18 16.06 -32.84 37.21
CA SER A 18 16.57 -31.79 38.09
C SER A 18 17.89 -32.21 38.71
N LEU A 19 18.90 -31.35 38.78
CA LEU A 19 19.98 -31.46 39.78
C LEU A 19 20.53 -30.06 40.15
N ARG A 20 20.63 -29.81 41.46
CA ARG A 20 21.36 -28.75 42.20
C ARG A 20 22.22 -29.50 43.25
N PRO A 21 23.16 -28.89 44.00
CA PRO A 21 23.96 -27.65 43.85
C PRO A 21 25.49 -27.98 44.12
N PRO A 22 26.42 -27.12 44.64
CA PRO A 22 26.35 -26.43 45.96
C PRO A 22 26.93 -24.98 46.02
N LEU A 23 26.79 -24.39 47.22
CA LEU A 23 27.10 -23.03 47.68
C LEU A 23 28.59 -22.78 48.01
N ALA A 24 29.01 -21.50 47.95
CA ALA A 24 29.97 -20.90 48.88
C ALA A 24 29.82 -19.35 48.97
N ALA A 25 29.89 -18.82 50.19
CA ALA A 25 30.10 -17.43 50.60
C ALA A 25 31.21 -17.44 51.69
N PRO A 26 31.70 -16.34 52.33
CA PRO A 26 31.26 -14.94 52.31
C PRO A 26 32.41 -13.89 52.29
N GLY A 27 32.06 -12.58 52.30
CA GLY A 27 33.00 -11.49 52.57
C GLY A 27 32.29 -10.14 52.76
N SER A 28 32.24 -9.68 54.02
CA SER A 28 31.64 -8.43 54.52
C SER A 28 32.56 -7.22 54.31
N ILE A 29 32.00 -6.01 54.09
CA ILE A 29 32.46 -4.75 54.69
C ILE A 29 31.25 -3.77 54.80
N ARG A 30 31.28 -3.04 55.92
CA ARG A 30 30.27 -2.15 56.53
C ARG A 30 29.95 -0.89 55.72
N GLY A 31 28.75 -0.35 55.96
CA GLY A 31 28.25 0.88 55.37
C GLY A 31 28.67 2.17 56.07
N ALA A 32 28.44 3.28 55.37
CA ALA A 32 28.17 4.61 55.89
C ALA A 32 27.28 5.35 54.88
N SER A 33 26.38 6.18 55.40
CA SER A 33 25.18 6.70 54.77
C SER A 33 25.32 8.16 54.31
N LEU A 34 24.37 8.58 53.45
CA LEU A 34 23.87 9.94 53.16
C LEU A 34 24.58 10.77 52.08
N LEU A 35 23.93 10.90 50.91
CA LEU A 35 23.28 12.13 50.37
C LEU A 35 22.63 11.81 49.00
N PRO A 36 21.46 12.38 48.65
CA PRO A 36 20.72 11.98 47.44
C PRO A 36 21.24 12.70 46.18
N PRO A 37 21.33 12.03 45.01
CA PRO A 37 21.54 12.75 43.76
C PRO A 37 20.22 13.38 43.29
N GLN A 38 20.38 14.59 42.79
CA GLN A 38 19.34 15.51 42.36
C GLN A 38 18.48 14.93 41.24
N ARG A 39 17.18 15.26 41.27
CA ARG A 39 16.21 15.00 40.20
C ARG A 39 16.76 15.50 38.86
N ALA A 40 17.17 14.58 37.99
CA ALA A 40 17.28 14.85 36.58
C ALA A 40 15.87 15.16 36.04
N ARG A 41 15.72 16.34 35.45
CA ARG A 41 14.48 16.79 34.80
C ARG A 41 14.11 15.78 33.72
N GLY A 42 12.94 15.16 33.87
CA GLY A 42 12.36 14.31 32.84
C GLY A 42 12.18 15.11 31.55
N VAL A 43 12.81 14.65 30.48
CA VAL A 43 12.50 15.06 29.12
C VAL A 43 11.14 14.45 28.80
N GLY A 44 10.09 15.28 28.84
CA GLY A 44 8.77 14.89 28.38
C GLY A 44 8.77 14.63 26.87
N PRO A 45 7.81 13.83 26.35
CA PRO A 45 7.72 13.55 24.93
C PRO A 45 7.48 14.85 24.16
N CYS A 46 8.28 15.07 23.11
CA CYS A 46 8.10 16.15 22.14
C CYS A 46 6.76 15.96 21.42
N ARG A 47 5.68 16.51 21.98
CA ARG A 47 4.49 16.84 21.21
C ARG A 47 4.88 17.97 20.26
N ALA A 48 5.00 17.66 18.98
CA ALA A 48 5.03 18.68 17.94
C ALA A 48 3.73 19.49 18.05
N ARG A 49 3.80 20.67 18.68
CA ARG A 49 2.74 21.66 18.62
C ARG A 49 2.71 22.18 17.19
N ALA A 50 1.77 21.71 16.39
CA ALA A 50 1.33 22.42 15.20
C ALA A 50 0.88 23.82 15.65
N ARG A 51 1.67 24.85 15.30
CA ARG A 51 1.22 26.24 15.46
C ARG A 51 0.11 26.46 14.43
N ALA A 52 -1.11 26.62 14.93
CA ALA A 52 -2.21 27.17 14.15
C ALA A 52 -1.83 28.61 13.76
N ALA A 53 -1.49 28.81 12.49
CA ALA A 53 -1.56 30.11 11.86
C ALA A 53 -3.01 30.29 11.39
N SER A 54 -3.74 31.19 12.05
CA SER A 54 -5.05 31.62 11.60
C SER A 54 -4.90 32.51 10.37
N SER A 55 -5.22 31.97 9.21
CA SER A 55 -5.65 32.76 8.06
C SER A 55 -6.89 32.10 7.47
N SER A 56 -8.01 32.79 7.63
CA SER A 56 -9.26 32.50 6.95
C SER A 56 -9.07 32.55 5.44
N ALA A 57 -9.09 31.38 4.80
CA ALA A 57 -9.33 31.23 3.37
C ALA A 57 -10.00 29.88 3.12
N THR A 58 -11.31 29.93 2.86
CA THR A 58 -12.04 28.89 2.14
C THR A 58 -11.42 28.75 0.74
N GLY A 59 -10.81 27.60 0.46
CA GLY A 59 -10.24 27.26 -0.85
C GLY A 59 -9.17 26.19 -0.72
N GLY A 60 -9.56 24.92 -0.78
CA GLY A 60 -8.62 23.80 -0.80
C GLY A 60 -7.62 23.97 -1.95
N GLY A 61 -6.33 23.93 -1.65
CA GLY A 61 -5.31 23.62 -2.65
C GLY A 61 -5.49 22.17 -3.06
N GLY A 62 -6.49 21.91 -3.91
CA GLY A 62 -6.91 20.57 -4.28
C GLY A 62 -5.77 19.83 -4.96
N HIS A 63 -5.45 18.64 -4.46
CA HIS A 63 -4.56 17.72 -5.17
C HIS A 63 -5.12 17.43 -6.57
N LEU A 64 -4.23 17.18 -7.53
CA LEU A 64 -4.69 16.73 -8.85
C LEU A 64 -5.52 15.43 -8.70
N PRO A 65 -6.50 15.21 -9.59
CA PRO A 65 -7.32 14.00 -9.57
C PRO A 65 -6.43 12.74 -9.51
N PRO A 66 -6.80 11.68 -8.76
CA PRO A 66 -5.97 10.47 -8.59
C PRO A 66 -5.91 9.58 -9.85
N LEU A 67 -5.40 10.10 -10.96
CA LEU A 67 -5.24 9.37 -12.22
C LEU A 67 -4.19 8.25 -12.09
N PHE A 68 -3.16 8.46 -11.26
CA PHE A 68 -2.13 7.48 -10.95
C PHE A 68 -1.93 7.32 -9.44
N SER A 69 -1.89 6.08 -8.97
CA SER A 69 -1.51 5.74 -7.60
C SER A 69 -0.52 4.59 -7.49
N VAL A 70 0.30 4.62 -6.43
CA VAL A 70 1.15 3.50 -6.05
C VAL A 70 0.39 2.56 -5.12
N ALA A 71 0.36 1.27 -5.45
CA ALA A 71 -0.40 0.28 -4.70
C ALA A 71 0.13 0.08 -3.27
N PRO A 72 -0.76 -0.17 -2.29
CA PRO A 72 -0.35 -0.59 -0.95
C PRO A 72 0.34 -1.96 -1.00
N MET A 73 1.57 -2.04 -0.52
CA MET A 73 2.38 -3.26 -0.54
C MET A 73 3.08 -3.45 0.81
N MET A 74 2.63 -4.45 1.58
CA MET A 74 3.25 -4.83 2.86
C MET A 74 4.76 -5.03 2.71
N ASP A 75 5.51 -4.48 3.66
CA ASP A 75 6.96 -4.35 3.74
C ASP A 75 7.63 -3.49 2.65
N TRP A 76 6.87 -2.88 1.73
CA TRP A 76 7.45 -2.24 0.53
C TRP A 76 7.07 -0.76 0.47
N THR A 77 5.80 -0.40 0.61
CA THR A 77 5.33 1.00 0.61
C THR A 77 5.39 1.62 1.99
N ASP A 78 6.51 1.44 2.70
CA ASP A 78 6.74 2.04 4.00
C ASP A 78 6.91 3.58 3.90
N ASN A 79 7.04 4.25 5.05
CA ASN A 79 7.22 5.71 5.10
C ASN A 79 8.43 6.18 4.28
N HIS A 80 9.49 5.37 4.23
CA HIS A 80 10.75 5.73 3.58
C HIS A 80 10.63 5.62 2.07
N TYR A 81 10.03 4.54 1.55
CA TYR A 81 9.72 4.40 0.14
C TYR A 81 8.76 5.48 -0.35
N ARG A 82 7.71 5.80 0.41
CA ARG A 82 6.76 6.87 0.03
C ARG A 82 7.46 8.23 -0.06
N THR A 83 8.42 8.49 0.85
CA THR A 83 9.25 9.70 0.77
C THR A 83 10.09 9.72 -0.50
N LEU A 84 10.77 8.62 -0.84
CA LEU A 84 11.50 8.50 -2.10
C LEU A 84 10.59 8.70 -3.32
N ALA A 85 9.43 8.04 -3.33
CA ALA A 85 8.45 8.15 -4.41
C ALA A 85 7.99 9.59 -4.63
N ARG A 86 7.76 10.34 -3.55
CA ARG A 86 7.38 11.76 -3.58
C ARG A 86 8.50 12.70 -4.02
N LEU A 87 9.76 12.31 -3.80
CA LEU A 87 10.89 13.07 -4.35
C LEU A 87 10.93 12.92 -5.88
N ILE A 88 10.63 11.73 -6.40
CA ILE A 88 10.59 11.44 -7.85
C ILE A 88 9.35 12.07 -8.51
N SER A 89 8.13 11.80 -8.01
CA SER A 89 6.86 12.33 -8.54
C SER A 89 6.11 13.18 -7.51
N LYS A 90 5.64 14.35 -7.94
CA LYS A 90 4.86 15.28 -7.10
C LYS A 90 3.36 14.99 -7.11
N HIS A 91 2.85 14.28 -8.10
CA HIS A 91 1.41 14.09 -8.29
C HIS A 91 0.94 12.63 -8.14
N ALA A 92 1.85 11.66 -8.04
CA ALA A 92 1.47 10.29 -7.70
C ALA A 92 0.76 10.24 -6.34
N TRP A 93 -0.39 9.58 -6.29
CA TRP A 93 -1.07 9.27 -5.03
C TRP A 93 -0.41 8.08 -4.36
N LEU A 94 -0.09 8.20 -3.07
CA LEU A 94 0.66 7.20 -2.34
C LEU A 94 -0.25 6.46 -1.37
N TYR A 95 -0.20 5.13 -1.35
CA TYR A 95 -0.90 4.33 -0.34
C TYR A 95 0.09 3.86 0.73
N THR A 96 -0.35 3.85 1.99
CA THR A 96 0.40 3.21 3.06
C THR A 96 0.50 1.70 2.83
N GLU A 97 1.34 1.03 3.62
CA GLU A 97 1.11 -0.39 3.89
C GLU A 97 -0.26 -0.59 4.55
N MET A 98 -0.81 -1.80 4.47
CA MET A 98 -2.04 -2.13 5.17
C MET A 98 -1.77 -2.14 6.69
N VAL A 99 -2.44 -1.25 7.42
CA VAL A 99 -2.38 -1.21 8.89
C VAL A 99 -3.61 -1.92 9.45
N VAL A 100 -3.40 -2.87 10.36
CA VAL A 100 -4.51 -3.62 10.95
C VAL A 100 -5.21 -2.74 12.00
N ALA A 101 -6.54 -2.65 11.93
CA ALA A 101 -7.35 -1.80 12.80
C ALA A 101 -7.12 -2.12 14.29
N GLU A 102 -7.07 -3.41 14.64
CA GLU A 102 -6.72 -3.89 15.98
C GLU A 102 -5.35 -3.39 16.43
N THR A 103 -4.37 -3.27 15.52
CA THR A 103 -3.04 -2.75 15.87
C THR A 103 -3.12 -1.27 16.24
N ILE A 104 -3.88 -0.47 15.48
CA ILE A 104 -4.10 0.96 15.78
C ILE A 104 -4.78 1.09 17.14
N VAL A 105 -5.84 0.33 17.39
CA VAL A 105 -6.59 0.40 18.66
C VAL A 105 -5.72 -0.02 19.86
N HIS A 106 -4.98 -1.13 19.76
CA HIS A 106 -4.13 -1.61 20.85
C HIS A 106 -2.87 -0.77 21.08
N GLN A 107 -2.34 -0.12 20.05
CA GLN A 107 -1.12 0.70 20.11
C GLN A 107 -1.43 2.20 20.17
N LYS A 108 -2.58 2.60 20.72
CA LYS A 108 -3.03 4.00 20.80
C LYS A 108 -2.01 4.99 21.39
N ASP A 109 -1.12 4.50 22.26
CA ASP A 109 -0.07 5.30 22.91
C ASP A 109 1.24 5.39 22.08
N ASN A 110 1.31 4.72 20.93
CA ASN A 110 2.48 4.65 20.05
C ASN A 110 2.09 4.65 18.55
N LEU A 111 1.05 5.43 18.22
CA LEU A 111 0.51 5.49 16.86
C LEU A 111 1.47 6.10 15.84
N ASP A 112 2.36 7.02 16.25
CA ASP A 112 3.31 7.69 15.36
C ASP A 112 4.21 6.70 14.62
N ARG A 113 4.50 5.55 15.22
CA ARG A 113 5.27 4.49 14.58
C ARG A 113 4.55 3.87 13.38
N PHE A 114 3.23 3.88 13.36
CA PHE A 114 2.40 3.23 12.34
C PHE A 114 1.78 4.24 11.37
N LEU A 115 1.41 5.42 11.88
CA LEU A 115 0.58 6.40 11.16
C LEU A 115 1.31 7.70 10.84
N ALA A 116 2.43 8.05 11.50
CA ALA A 116 3.10 9.30 11.18
C ALA A 116 3.79 9.26 9.80
N PHE A 117 3.68 10.37 9.08
CA PHE A 117 4.37 10.61 7.82
C PHE A 117 4.74 12.10 7.68
N PRO A 118 5.78 12.45 6.89
CA PRO A 118 6.10 13.84 6.56
C PRO A 118 5.00 14.46 5.69
N ALA A 119 4.65 15.73 5.94
CA ALA A 119 3.58 16.44 5.22
C ALA A 119 3.80 16.49 3.69
N GLU A 120 5.05 16.40 3.23
CA GLU A 120 5.38 16.36 1.82
C GLU A 120 4.76 15.15 1.09
N GLN A 121 4.40 14.08 1.80
CA GLN A 121 3.83 12.87 1.19
C GLN A 121 2.42 13.04 0.61
N HIS A 122 1.71 14.12 0.95
CA HIS A 122 0.41 14.40 0.34
C HIS A 122 0.48 14.48 -1.20
N PRO A 123 -0.51 13.94 -1.95
CA PRO A 123 -1.65 13.17 -1.46
C PRO A 123 -1.29 11.74 -1.04
N ILE A 124 -1.83 11.29 0.11
CA ILE A 124 -1.59 9.98 0.73
C ILE A 124 -2.88 9.35 1.29
N VAL A 125 -3.01 8.05 1.06
CA VAL A 125 -4.16 7.22 1.47
C VAL A 125 -3.74 6.23 2.54
N LEU A 126 -4.47 6.20 3.66
CA LEU A 126 -4.31 5.16 4.67
C LEU A 126 -5.11 3.93 4.27
N GLN A 127 -4.44 2.80 4.08
CA GLN A 127 -5.13 1.51 3.94
C GLN A 127 -5.25 0.82 5.30
N ILE A 128 -6.48 0.54 5.72
CA ILE A 128 -6.79 -0.25 6.91
C ILE A 128 -7.28 -1.65 6.54
N GLY A 129 -7.01 -2.63 7.42
CA GLY A 129 -7.57 -3.97 7.36
C GLY A 129 -8.15 -4.36 8.71
N GLY A 130 -9.31 -5.00 8.71
CA GLY A 130 -9.97 -5.45 9.94
C GLY A 130 -11.28 -6.17 9.65
N SER A 131 -11.77 -6.92 10.63
CA SER A 131 -13.02 -7.69 10.53
C SER A 131 -13.98 -7.41 11.69
N ASN A 132 -13.77 -6.32 12.42
CA ASN A 132 -14.61 -5.88 13.53
C ASN A 132 -14.99 -4.41 13.31
N LEU A 133 -16.29 -4.12 13.31
CA LEU A 133 -16.83 -2.79 13.00
C LEU A 133 -16.36 -1.73 14.00
N ASP A 134 -16.37 -2.05 15.30
CA ASP A 134 -15.97 -1.12 16.36
C ASP A 134 -14.48 -0.77 16.26
N ASN A 135 -13.63 -1.75 15.97
CA ASN A 135 -12.20 -1.52 15.75
C ASN A 135 -11.94 -0.69 14.49
N LEU A 136 -12.67 -0.94 13.40
CA LEU A 136 -12.54 -0.16 12.17
C LEU A 136 -12.96 1.30 12.38
N ALA A 137 -14.10 1.53 13.05
CA ALA A 137 -14.55 2.85 13.45
C ALA A 137 -13.50 3.55 14.34
N LYS A 138 -13.04 2.86 15.41
CA LYS A 138 -12.10 3.45 16.36
C LYS A 138 -10.73 3.72 15.74
N ALA A 139 -10.22 2.81 14.90
CA ALA A 139 -8.97 3.01 14.19
C ALA A 139 -9.04 4.21 13.25
N THR A 140 -10.17 4.39 12.56
CA THR A 140 -10.42 5.55 11.69
C THR A 140 -10.48 6.85 12.49
N GLU A 141 -11.20 6.86 13.61
CA GLU A 141 -11.26 8.01 14.52
C GLU A 141 -9.86 8.44 14.99
N LEU A 142 -9.02 7.47 15.39
CA LEU A 142 -7.64 7.71 15.82
C LEU A 142 -6.74 8.21 14.67
N ALA A 143 -6.99 7.75 13.45
CA ALA A 143 -6.22 8.15 12.27
C ALA A 143 -6.50 9.59 11.83
N ASN A 144 -7.64 10.19 12.20
CA ASN A 144 -7.98 11.57 11.84
C ASN A 144 -6.91 12.58 12.25
N ALA A 145 -6.22 12.35 13.38
CA ALA A 145 -5.15 13.23 13.85
C ALA A 145 -3.94 13.31 12.89
N TYR A 146 -3.79 12.31 11.99
CA TYR A 146 -2.71 12.23 11.02
C TYR A 146 -3.08 12.84 9.65
N SER A 147 -4.32 13.30 9.48
CA SER A 147 -4.76 14.08 8.32
C SER A 147 -4.54 13.40 6.95
N TYR A 148 -4.73 12.08 6.84
CA TYR A 148 -4.74 11.39 5.54
C TYR A 148 -5.79 11.95 4.58
N ASP A 149 -5.54 11.88 3.27
CA ASP A 149 -6.45 12.45 2.25
C ASP A 149 -7.60 11.52 1.86
N GLU A 150 -7.48 10.22 2.16
CA GLU A 150 -8.47 9.18 1.90
C GLU A 150 -8.26 8.01 2.88
N ILE A 151 -9.34 7.32 3.25
CA ILE A 151 -9.28 6.05 3.99
C ILE A 151 -9.72 4.90 3.07
N ASN A 152 -8.87 3.89 2.93
CA ASN A 152 -9.13 2.73 2.09
C ASN A 152 -9.26 1.44 2.92
N LEU A 153 -10.29 0.64 2.65
CA LEU A 153 -10.44 -0.70 3.24
C LEU A 153 -9.83 -1.78 2.34
N ASN A 154 -9.00 -2.64 2.94
CA ASN A 154 -8.44 -3.81 2.25
C ASN A 154 -9.42 -4.98 2.20
N CYS A 155 -9.94 -5.28 1.02
CA CYS A 155 -10.75 -6.46 0.70
C CYS A 155 -10.06 -7.36 -0.34
N GLY A 156 -8.72 -7.36 -0.42
CA GLY A 156 -7.98 -8.00 -1.52
C GLY A 156 -6.74 -8.82 -1.14
N CYS A 157 -6.27 -8.73 0.11
CA CYS A 157 -5.10 -9.49 0.58
C CYS A 157 -5.45 -10.98 0.77
N PRO A 158 -4.75 -11.93 0.11
CA PRO A 158 -5.02 -13.36 0.24
C PRO A 158 -4.25 -14.05 1.39
N SER A 159 -3.69 -13.30 2.35
CA SER A 159 -2.76 -13.86 3.33
C SER A 159 -3.46 -14.70 4.41
N GLY A 160 -3.03 -15.96 4.59
CA GLY A 160 -3.51 -16.82 5.67
C GLY A 160 -3.23 -16.29 7.09
N LYS A 161 -2.23 -15.40 7.27
CA LYS A 161 -1.98 -14.73 8.56
C LYS A 161 -3.13 -13.82 9.01
N VAL A 162 -3.95 -13.39 8.05
CA VAL A 162 -5.18 -12.62 8.24
C VAL A 162 -6.40 -13.55 8.40
N ALA A 163 -6.32 -14.79 7.90
CA ALA A 163 -7.41 -15.76 7.95
C ALA A 163 -7.51 -16.53 9.28
N GLY A 164 -6.49 -16.51 10.15
CA GLY A 164 -6.45 -17.30 11.39
C GLY A 164 -7.07 -16.64 12.62
N HIS A 165 -7.15 -15.31 12.68
CA HIS A 165 -7.75 -14.55 13.78
C HIS A 165 -8.38 -13.26 13.22
N GLY A 166 -9.72 -13.17 13.15
CA GLY A 166 -10.41 -12.01 12.57
C GLY A 166 -10.25 -11.93 11.05
N CYS A 167 -11.03 -12.73 10.32
CA CYS A 167 -10.91 -12.88 8.86
C CYS A 167 -11.14 -11.57 8.08
N PHE A 168 -10.08 -10.88 7.64
CA PHE A 168 -10.18 -9.72 6.73
C PHE A 168 -9.44 -9.93 5.40
N GLY A 169 -9.33 -8.88 4.57
CA GLY A 169 -8.71 -8.99 3.24
C GLY A 169 -9.65 -9.64 2.23
N ALA A 170 -9.13 -10.50 1.35
CA ALA A 170 -9.94 -11.10 0.27
C ALA A 170 -11.12 -11.92 0.81
N ARG A 171 -11.04 -12.49 2.02
CA ARG A 171 -12.14 -13.23 2.65
C ARG A 171 -13.40 -12.38 2.85
N LEU A 172 -13.26 -11.06 2.94
CA LEU A 172 -14.39 -10.13 3.06
C LEU A 172 -15.26 -10.09 1.80
N MET A 173 -14.73 -10.49 0.63
CA MET A 173 -15.52 -10.54 -0.60
C MET A 173 -16.65 -11.57 -0.57
N PHE A 174 -16.58 -12.55 0.33
CA PHE A 174 -17.69 -13.49 0.56
C PHE A 174 -18.84 -12.89 1.39
N ASP A 175 -18.60 -11.76 2.05
CA ASP A 175 -19.57 -11.08 2.92
C ASP A 175 -19.67 -9.58 2.56
N PRO A 176 -20.29 -9.27 1.40
CA PRO A 176 -20.45 -7.88 0.96
C PRO A 176 -21.33 -7.05 1.89
N GLU A 177 -22.24 -7.68 2.63
CA GLU A 177 -23.07 -7.02 3.65
C GLU A 177 -22.18 -6.42 4.76
N PHE A 178 -21.27 -7.23 5.31
CA PHE A 178 -20.29 -6.75 6.28
C PHE A 178 -19.42 -5.63 5.73
N VAL A 179 -18.98 -5.73 4.46
CA VAL A 179 -18.16 -4.67 3.85
C VAL A 179 -18.94 -3.36 3.73
N GLY A 180 -20.22 -3.42 3.37
CA GLY A 180 -21.11 -2.25 3.38
C GLY A 180 -21.19 -1.60 4.77
N ASP A 181 -21.45 -2.41 5.81
CA ASP A 181 -21.54 -1.93 7.19
C ASP A 181 -20.19 -1.38 7.69
N ALA A 182 -19.08 -2.02 7.35
CA ALA A 182 -17.72 -1.57 7.66
C ALA A 182 -17.41 -0.21 7.03
N MET A 183 -17.72 -0.05 5.74
CA MET A 183 -17.49 1.22 5.05
C MET A 183 -18.38 2.34 5.57
N SER A 184 -19.62 2.03 5.97
CA SER A 184 -20.50 2.99 6.66
C SER A 184 -19.90 3.44 8.00
N ALA A 185 -19.40 2.50 8.80
CA ALA A 185 -18.74 2.79 10.07
C ALA A 185 -17.45 3.61 9.91
N ILE A 186 -16.62 3.30 8.90
CA ILE A 186 -15.41 4.07 8.56
C ILE A 186 -15.79 5.49 8.15
N ALA A 187 -16.74 5.65 7.23
CA ALA A 187 -17.17 6.96 6.73
C ALA A 187 -17.78 7.83 7.84
N ALA A 188 -18.51 7.25 8.77
CA ALA A 188 -19.06 7.98 9.92
C ALA A 188 -17.99 8.52 10.88
N ASN A 189 -16.75 8.01 10.81
CA ASN A 189 -15.65 8.34 11.71
C ASN A 189 -14.50 9.09 11.03
N CYS A 190 -14.66 9.56 9.79
CA CYS A 190 -13.70 10.44 9.12
C CYS A 190 -14.40 11.50 8.25
N ASN A 191 -13.66 12.55 7.89
CA ASN A 191 -14.16 13.64 7.04
C ASN A 191 -13.57 13.61 5.62
N VAL A 192 -12.92 12.50 5.25
CA VAL A 192 -12.25 12.32 3.96
C VAL A 192 -12.93 11.23 3.16
N PRO A 193 -12.75 11.19 1.82
CA PRO A 193 -13.29 10.13 1.00
C PRO A 193 -12.89 8.73 1.50
N VAL A 194 -13.78 7.78 1.28
CA VAL A 194 -13.56 6.37 1.61
C VAL A 194 -13.61 5.50 0.35
N SER A 195 -12.75 4.48 0.29
CA SER A 195 -12.66 3.59 -0.86
C SER A 195 -12.42 2.13 -0.45
N VAL A 196 -12.71 1.19 -1.35
CA VAL A 196 -12.47 -0.25 -1.13
C VAL A 196 -11.47 -0.76 -2.16
N LYS A 197 -10.42 -1.45 -1.72
CA LYS A 197 -9.51 -2.17 -2.62
C LYS A 197 -9.79 -3.67 -2.58
N CYS A 198 -10.32 -4.22 -3.66
CA CYS A 198 -10.69 -5.62 -3.79
C CYS A 198 -10.02 -6.29 -5.01
N ARG A 199 -10.46 -7.52 -5.30
CA ARG A 199 -10.11 -8.29 -6.51
C ARG A 199 -11.38 -8.51 -7.33
N ILE A 200 -11.24 -9.17 -8.47
CA ILE A 200 -12.40 -9.58 -9.29
C ILE A 200 -13.17 -10.78 -8.71
N GLY A 201 -12.61 -11.50 -7.73
CA GLY A 201 -13.22 -12.70 -7.18
C GLY A 201 -12.28 -13.46 -6.23
N VAL A 202 -12.82 -14.48 -5.56
CA VAL A 202 -12.10 -15.32 -4.59
C VAL A 202 -12.45 -16.79 -4.76
N ASP A 203 -11.42 -17.63 -4.86
CA ASP A 203 -11.51 -19.07 -5.14
C ASP A 203 -12.39 -19.33 -6.38
N ASP A 204 -13.55 -19.96 -6.18
CA ASP A 204 -14.52 -20.30 -7.23
C ASP A 204 -15.68 -19.27 -7.33
N ARG A 205 -15.66 -18.23 -6.50
CA ARG A 205 -16.56 -17.07 -6.59
C ARG A 205 -15.89 -15.93 -7.36
N ASP A 206 -15.79 -16.09 -8.67
CA ASP A 206 -15.09 -15.18 -9.58
C ASP A 206 -15.90 -14.82 -10.84
N SER A 207 -17.22 -14.95 -10.81
CA SER A 207 -18.07 -14.46 -11.90
C SER A 207 -18.19 -12.94 -11.90
N TYR A 208 -18.51 -12.37 -13.07
CA TYR A 208 -18.75 -10.94 -13.20
C TYR A 208 -19.98 -10.49 -12.38
N GLU A 209 -21.03 -11.31 -12.36
CA GLU A 209 -22.25 -11.05 -11.60
C GLU A 209 -21.95 -10.95 -10.10
N GLU A 210 -21.14 -11.87 -9.54
CA GLU A 210 -20.75 -11.82 -8.12
C GLU A 210 -19.92 -10.58 -7.78
N LEU A 211 -19.06 -10.12 -8.70
CA LEU A 211 -18.32 -8.88 -8.55
C LEU A 211 -19.28 -7.66 -8.54
N CYS A 212 -20.29 -7.67 -9.43
CA CYS A 212 -21.30 -6.62 -9.47
C CYS A 212 -22.17 -6.61 -8.21
N GLU A 213 -22.62 -7.77 -7.73
CA GLU A 213 -23.35 -7.91 -6.46
C GLU A 213 -22.54 -7.38 -5.28
N PHE A 214 -21.24 -7.65 -5.25
CA PHE A 214 -20.35 -7.09 -4.23
C PHE A 214 -20.33 -5.57 -4.26
N VAL A 215 -20.16 -4.96 -5.45
CA VAL A 215 -20.13 -3.49 -5.61
C VAL A 215 -21.48 -2.88 -5.24
N ASP A 216 -22.59 -3.39 -5.80
CA ASP A 216 -23.95 -2.91 -5.55
C ASP A 216 -24.31 -2.94 -4.06
N LYS A 217 -23.97 -4.03 -3.38
CA LYS A 217 -24.23 -4.17 -1.95
C LYS A 217 -23.46 -3.17 -1.09
N VAL A 218 -22.18 -2.96 -1.39
CA VAL A 218 -21.35 -1.99 -0.66
C VAL A 218 -21.84 -0.56 -0.91
N VAL A 219 -22.24 -0.24 -2.15
CA VAL A 219 -22.75 1.08 -2.55
C VAL A 219 -24.11 1.39 -1.92
N SER A 220 -25.00 0.39 -1.81
CA SER A 220 -26.34 0.56 -1.22
C SER A 220 -26.32 0.76 0.30
N LYS A 221 -25.29 0.24 0.99
CA LYS A 221 -25.17 0.35 2.46
C LYS A 221 -24.23 1.45 2.95
N SER A 222 -23.42 2.03 2.07
CA SER A 222 -22.39 2.99 2.46
C SER A 222 -22.24 4.15 1.47
N PRO A 223 -21.64 5.28 1.88
CA PRO A 223 -21.33 6.37 0.97
C PRO A 223 -20.16 6.07 0.02
N THR A 224 -19.60 4.85 0.03
CA THR A 224 -18.47 4.47 -0.82
C THR A 224 -18.83 4.60 -2.29
N ARG A 225 -18.07 5.38 -3.05
CA ARG A 225 -18.22 5.54 -4.50
C ARG A 225 -16.90 5.35 -5.25
N HIS A 226 -15.89 4.75 -4.61
CA HIS A 226 -14.60 4.48 -5.24
C HIS A 226 -14.09 3.08 -4.89
N PHE A 227 -13.84 2.27 -5.92
CA PHE A 227 -13.30 0.93 -5.79
C PHE A 227 -11.98 0.80 -6.56
N ILE A 228 -11.01 0.10 -5.99
CA ILE A 228 -9.77 -0.26 -6.65
C ILE A 228 -9.80 -1.75 -6.96
N ILE A 229 -9.90 -2.09 -8.24
CA ILE A 229 -10.09 -3.46 -8.72
C ILE A 229 -8.74 -4.01 -9.15
N HIS A 230 -8.20 -4.93 -8.36
CA HIS A 230 -7.13 -5.79 -8.87
C HIS A 230 -7.77 -6.82 -9.81
N ALA A 231 -7.50 -6.69 -11.11
CA ALA A 231 -8.06 -7.46 -12.23
C ALA A 231 -7.69 -8.96 -12.23
N ARG A 232 -7.49 -9.57 -11.05
CA ARG A 232 -7.18 -10.98 -10.88
C ARG A 232 -7.69 -11.50 -9.55
N LYS A 233 -8.28 -12.70 -9.57
CA LYS A 233 -8.84 -13.35 -8.37
C LYS A 233 -7.81 -13.66 -7.29
N ALA A 234 -8.28 -13.90 -6.07
CA ALA A 234 -7.49 -14.47 -4.98
C ALA A 234 -7.80 -15.95 -4.83
N LEU A 235 -6.79 -16.76 -4.53
CA LEU A 235 -6.95 -18.15 -4.12
C LEU A 235 -6.61 -18.23 -2.62
N LEU A 236 -7.56 -18.59 -1.76
CA LEU A 236 -7.32 -18.74 -0.32
C LEU A 236 -6.97 -20.18 0.06
N SER A 237 -7.24 -21.14 -0.83
CA SER A 237 -6.95 -22.56 -0.68
C SER A 237 -5.44 -22.88 -0.66
N GLY A 238 -4.81 -22.78 0.51
CA GLY A 238 -3.48 -23.37 0.79
C GLY A 238 -2.28 -22.66 0.18
N LEU A 239 -2.45 -21.47 -0.41
CA LEU A 239 -1.38 -20.72 -1.07
C LEU A 239 -0.98 -19.46 -0.30
N SER A 240 0.32 -19.20 -0.18
CA SER A 240 0.82 -17.91 0.30
C SER A 240 0.46 -16.78 -0.67
N PRO A 241 0.50 -15.50 -0.26
CA PRO A 241 0.32 -14.37 -1.17
C PRO A 241 1.32 -14.35 -2.34
N ALA A 242 2.53 -14.87 -2.15
CA ALA A 242 3.53 -14.95 -3.21
C ALA A 242 3.19 -16.05 -4.22
N GLU A 243 2.76 -17.22 -3.74
CA GLU A 243 2.33 -18.34 -4.58
C GLU A 243 1.05 -18.00 -5.34
N ASN A 244 0.08 -17.35 -4.70
CA ASN A 244 -1.09 -16.75 -5.35
C ASN A 244 -0.71 -15.92 -6.58
N ARG A 245 0.41 -15.18 -6.51
CA ARG A 245 0.87 -14.35 -7.62
C ARG A 245 1.53 -15.15 -8.73
N LYS A 246 2.14 -16.29 -8.41
CA LYS A 246 2.94 -17.12 -9.33
C LYS A 246 2.11 -18.22 -10.00
N ILE A 247 1.18 -18.82 -9.26
CA ILE A 247 0.35 -19.95 -9.71
C ILE A 247 -0.76 -19.49 -10.66
N LEU A 248 -1.41 -18.36 -10.33
CA LEU A 248 -2.26 -17.69 -11.31
C LEU A 248 -1.31 -17.13 -12.38
N PHE A 249 -1.32 -17.75 -13.57
CA PHE A 249 -0.39 -17.51 -14.67
C PHE A 249 -0.06 -16.01 -14.80
N PRO A 250 1.23 -15.62 -14.90
CA PRO A 250 1.61 -14.25 -15.23
C PRO A 250 0.93 -13.85 -16.54
N GLY A 251 -0.01 -12.90 -16.48
CA GLY A 251 -0.81 -12.48 -17.65
C GLY A 251 -2.31 -12.74 -17.54
N TYR A 252 -2.77 -13.56 -16.59
CA TYR A 252 -4.22 -13.74 -16.34
C TYR A 252 -4.78 -12.55 -15.55
N HIS A 253 -4.97 -11.43 -16.23
CA HIS A 253 -5.71 -10.28 -15.74
C HIS A 253 -6.96 -10.11 -16.59
N GLN A 254 -8.13 -10.18 -15.98
CA GLN A 254 -9.42 -10.00 -16.64
C GLN A 254 -9.78 -8.51 -16.60
N TYR A 255 -9.19 -7.74 -17.50
CA TYR A 255 -9.41 -6.30 -17.59
C TYR A 255 -10.81 -5.96 -18.09
N GLU A 256 -11.42 -6.86 -18.87
CA GLU A 256 -12.78 -6.78 -19.37
C GLU A 256 -13.81 -6.62 -18.23
N TYR A 257 -13.60 -7.23 -17.06
CA TYR A 257 -14.47 -7.03 -15.89
C TYR A 257 -14.37 -5.61 -15.36
N TYR A 258 -13.17 -5.03 -15.34
CA TYR A 258 -12.99 -3.64 -14.92
C TYR A 258 -13.72 -2.68 -15.87
N PHE A 259 -13.57 -2.85 -17.18
CA PHE A 259 -14.25 -2.00 -18.15
C PHE A 259 -15.78 -2.20 -18.16
N ALA A 260 -16.26 -3.42 -17.90
CA ALA A 260 -17.68 -3.67 -17.74
C ALA A 260 -18.26 -3.00 -16.48
N LEU A 261 -17.50 -2.92 -15.38
CA LEU A 261 -17.92 -2.15 -14.19
C LEU A 261 -18.11 -0.66 -14.51
N LEU A 262 -17.27 -0.07 -15.37
CA LEU A 262 -17.45 1.32 -15.80
C LEU A 262 -18.79 1.53 -16.53
N ARG A 263 -19.18 0.55 -17.34
CA ARG A 263 -20.44 0.54 -18.10
C ARG A 263 -21.65 0.37 -17.17
N ASP A 264 -21.56 -0.55 -16.22
CA ASP A 264 -22.72 -0.98 -15.42
C ASP A 264 -22.92 -0.14 -14.15
N PHE A 265 -21.90 0.61 -13.69
CA PHE A 265 -21.96 1.50 -12.52
C PHE A 265 -21.45 2.92 -12.84
N PRO A 266 -22.17 3.71 -13.65
CA PRO A 266 -21.70 5.03 -14.12
C PRO A 266 -21.48 6.06 -12.99
N ASP A 267 -22.16 5.90 -11.85
CA ASP A 267 -22.03 6.79 -10.69
C ASP A 267 -20.89 6.39 -9.73
N VAL A 268 -20.14 5.32 -10.06
CA VAL A 268 -19.05 4.78 -9.24
C VAL A 268 -17.71 4.95 -9.94
N GLN A 269 -16.71 5.40 -9.18
CA GLN A 269 -15.34 5.56 -9.65
C GLN A 269 -14.56 4.25 -9.45
N PHE A 270 -13.70 3.91 -10.41
CA PHE A 270 -12.94 2.66 -10.37
C PHE A 270 -11.47 2.89 -10.71
N THR A 271 -10.56 2.32 -9.94
CA THR A 271 -9.12 2.31 -10.25
C THR A 271 -8.69 0.93 -10.72
N LEU A 272 -8.14 0.86 -11.94
CA LEU A 272 -7.60 -0.37 -12.51
C LEU A 272 -6.28 -0.74 -11.83
N ASN A 273 -6.13 -2.00 -11.41
CA ASN A 273 -4.89 -2.53 -10.82
C ASN A 273 -4.60 -3.95 -11.32
N GLY A 274 -3.31 -4.31 -11.36
CA GLY A 274 -2.85 -5.64 -11.77
C GLY A 274 -2.19 -5.60 -13.14
N GLY A 275 -1.11 -6.36 -13.30
CA GLY A 275 -0.44 -6.56 -14.60
C GLY A 275 0.29 -5.38 -15.24
N ILE A 276 -0.01 -4.14 -14.87
CA ILE A 276 0.58 -2.93 -15.47
C ILE A 276 2.04 -2.75 -15.02
N THR A 277 2.96 -2.70 -15.99
CA THR A 277 4.41 -2.65 -15.77
C THR A 277 5.11 -1.44 -16.36
N THR A 278 4.50 -0.71 -17.28
CA THR A 278 5.09 0.46 -17.96
C THR A 278 4.20 1.70 -17.82
N ILE A 279 4.79 2.89 -17.98
CA ILE A 279 4.02 4.13 -18.03
C ILE A 279 3.14 4.19 -19.29
N ASP A 280 3.59 3.60 -20.39
CA ASP A 280 2.80 3.56 -21.63
C ASP A 280 1.52 2.75 -21.43
N GLN A 281 1.58 1.62 -20.73
CA GLN A 281 0.39 0.86 -20.33
C GLN A 281 -0.56 1.67 -19.43
N VAL A 282 -0.02 2.47 -18.50
CA VAL A 282 -0.84 3.40 -17.70
C VAL A 282 -1.60 4.37 -18.61
N THR A 283 -0.89 5.04 -19.53
CA THR A 283 -1.52 6.01 -20.44
C THR A 283 -2.49 5.34 -21.42
N ALA A 284 -2.19 4.12 -21.88
CA ALA A 284 -3.06 3.33 -22.74
C ALA A 284 -4.37 2.95 -22.03
N SER A 285 -4.29 2.51 -20.76
CA SER A 285 -5.49 2.25 -19.94
C SER A 285 -6.38 3.48 -19.82
N ILE A 286 -5.78 4.65 -19.54
CA ILE A 286 -6.52 5.91 -19.38
C ILE A 286 -7.15 6.32 -20.71
N ARG A 287 -6.44 6.21 -21.84
CA ARG A 287 -6.99 6.46 -23.19
C ARG A 287 -8.14 5.53 -23.53
N GLN A 288 -8.09 4.27 -23.08
CA GLN A 288 -9.18 3.29 -23.24
C GLN A 288 -10.41 3.62 -22.37
N GLY A 289 -10.29 4.54 -21.41
CA GLY A 289 -11.41 4.99 -20.58
C GLY A 289 -11.31 4.58 -19.10
N ALA A 290 -10.20 3.99 -18.65
CA ALA A 290 -10.01 3.73 -17.22
C ALA A 290 -10.02 5.05 -16.43
N HIS A 291 -10.89 5.17 -15.42
CA HIS A 291 -10.99 6.40 -14.61
C HIS A 291 -9.65 6.74 -13.93
N ARG A 292 -8.95 5.70 -13.44
CA ARG A 292 -7.72 5.81 -12.63
C ARG A 292 -6.90 4.53 -12.78
N VAL A 293 -5.59 4.60 -12.58
CA VAL A 293 -4.69 3.44 -12.63
C VAL A 293 -3.82 3.35 -11.38
N MET A 294 -3.70 2.15 -10.82
CA MET A 294 -2.84 1.85 -9.68
C MET A 294 -1.74 0.86 -10.06
N VAL A 295 -0.49 1.22 -9.81
CA VAL A 295 0.69 0.40 -10.11
C VAL A 295 1.38 -0.05 -8.83
N GLY A 296 1.62 -1.37 -8.71
CA GLY A 296 2.30 -1.96 -7.55
C GLY A 296 3.77 -2.23 -7.82
N ARG A 297 4.10 -3.50 -8.11
CA ARG A 297 5.48 -3.99 -8.24
C ARG A 297 6.36 -3.17 -9.18
N ALA A 298 5.84 -2.70 -10.31
CA ALA A 298 6.65 -1.92 -11.25
C ALA A 298 7.05 -0.55 -10.69
N ALA A 299 6.17 0.11 -9.91
CA ALA A 299 6.50 1.36 -9.23
C ALA A 299 7.64 1.17 -8.21
N TYR A 300 7.73 0.01 -7.54
CA TYR A 300 8.81 -0.26 -6.59
C TYR A 300 10.08 -0.84 -7.22
N ASN A 301 9.94 -1.70 -8.24
CA ASN A 301 11.07 -2.39 -8.86
C ASN A 301 11.81 -1.52 -9.88
N ASN A 302 11.13 -0.52 -10.43
CA ASN A 302 11.68 0.42 -11.39
C ASN A 302 11.13 1.84 -11.11
N PRO A 303 11.35 2.40 -9.91
CA PRO A 303 10.73 3.65 -9.47
C PRO A 303 11.15 4.83 -10.33
N TRP A 304 12.40 4.85 -10.81
CA TRP A 304 12.88 5.95 -11.65
C TRP A 304 12.09 6.05 -12.96
N ASN A 305 11.97 4.94 -13.70
CA ASN A 305 11.27 4.96 -14.98
C ASN A 305 9.74 4.98 -14.81
N MET A 306 9.18 4.32 -13.79
CA MET A 306 7.74 4.37 -13.57
C MET A 306 7.31 5.74 -13.04
N LEU A 307 7.82 6.16 -11.88
CA LEU A 307 7.38 7.38 -11.21
C LEU A 307 7.91 8.65 -11.88
N GLY A 308 9.11 8.60 -12.47
CA GLY A 308 9.71 9.76 -13.13
C GLY A 308 8.86 10.30 -14.29
N HIS A 309 8.08 9.44 -14.94
CA HIS A 309 7.20 9.80 -16.05
C HIS A 309 5.76 10.12 -15.64
N VAL A 310 5.36 9.89 -14.37
CA VAL A 310 3.97 10.11 -13.93
C VAL A 310 3.55 11.56 -14.10
N ASP A 311 4.37 12.50 -13.61
CA ASP A 311 4.01 13.92 -13.61
C ASP A 311 3.82 14.44 -15.05
N SER A 312 4.67 14.03 -16.00
CA SER A 312 4.57 14.47 -17.40
C SER A 312 3.54 13.69 -18.21
N GLU A 313 3.60 12.36 -18.21
CA GLU A 313 2.80 11.53 -19.12
C GLU A 313 1.35 11.36 -18.66
N VAL A 314 1.10 11.40 -17.34
CA VAL A 314 -0.26 11.23 -16.79
C VAL A 314 -0.91 12.57 -16.49
N TYR A 315 -0.15 13.51 -15.93
CA TYR A 315 -0.69 14.80 -15.49
C TYR A 315 -0.38 15.97 -16.42
N GLY A 316 0.40 15.76 -17.50
CA GLY A 316 0.74 16.83 -18.45
C GLY A 316 1.65 17.92 -17.86
N MET A 317 2.29 17.66 -16.72
CA MET A 317 3.18 18.62 -16.06
C MET A 317 4.54 18.69 -16.76
N PRO A 318 5.26 19.82 -16.67
CA PRO A 318 6.60 19.90 -17.22
C PRO A 318 7.53 18.83 -16.63
N THR A 319 8.26 18.10 -17.48
CA THR A 319 9.22 17.09 -17.03
C THR A 319 10.24 17.70 -16.09
N ARG A 320 10.34 17.14 -14.88
CA ARG A 320 11.31 17.60 -13.90
C ARG A 320 12.70 17.19 -14.35
N ARG A 321 13.63 18.16 -14.34
CA ARG A 321 15.05 17.93 -14.66
C ARG A 321 15.85 17.45 -13.45
N SER A 322 15.19 16.89 -12.44
CA SER A 322 15.88 16.37 -11.26
C SER A 322 16.65 15.11 -11.63
N SER A 323 17.94 15.09 -11.31
CA SER A 323 18.79 13.92 -11.51
C SER A 323 18.67 12.94 -10.34
N ARG A 324 19.11 11.69 -10.52
CA ARG A 324 19.15 10.70 -9.43
C ARG A 324 20.00 11.20 -8.27
N ARG A 325 21.11 11.91 -8.56
CA ARG A 325 21.98 12.53 -7.55
C ARG A 325 21.21 13.50 -6.66
N GLN A 326 20.47 14.45 -7.25
CA GLN A 326 19.70 15.45 -6.50
C GLN A 326 18.58 14.81 -5.65
N ILE A 327 17.96 13.74 -6.15
CA ILE A 327 16.97 12.97 -5.40
C ILE A 327 17.62 12.25 -4.21
N LEU A 328 18.80 11.66 -4.40
CA LEU A 328 19.55 11.00 -3.33
C LEU A 328 20.05 11.98 -2.27
N GLU A 329 20.52 13.16 -2.65
CA GLU A 329 20.88 14.25 -1.72
C GLU A 329 19.68 14.67 -0.87
N SER A 330 18.52 14.86 -1.49
CA SER A 330 17.28 15.21 -0.78
C SER A 330 16.83 14.08 0.16
N TYR A 331 16.96 12.82 -0.29
CA TYR A 331 16.61 11.65 0.50
C TYR A 331 17.60 11.42 1.65
N GLN A 332 18.87 11.76 1.49
CA GLN A 332 19.88 11.76 2.54
C GLN A 332 19.48 12.68 3.69
N VAL A 333 19.14 13.94 3.37
CA VAL A 333 18.67 14.93 4.36
C VAL A 333 17.48 14.39 5.16
N TYR A 334 16.51 13.78 4.47
CA TYR A 334 15.40 13.09 5.15
C TYR A 334 15.89 11.96 6.05
N GLY A 335 16.65 11.02 5.52
CA GLY A 335 17.06 9.81 6.24
C GLY A 335 17.89 10.10 7.49
N ASP A 336 18.79 11.08 7.43
CA ASP A 336 19.60 11.49 8.57
C ASP A 336 18.75 12.20 9.64
N SER A 337 17.69 12.92 9.24
CA SER A 337 16.79 13.61 10.18
C SER A 337 15.89 12.66 11.00
N ILE A 338 15.57 11.48 10.46
CA ILE A 338 14.65 10.54 11.11
C ILE A 338 15.35 9.35 11.75
N MET A 339 16.66 9.19 11.56
CA MET A 339 17.40 8.05 12.07
C MET A 339 17.31 7.98 13.61
N GLY A 340 16.96 6.81 14.15
CA GLY A 340 16.79 6.62 15.59
C GLY A 340 15.55 7.30 16.22
N GLN A 341 14.68 7.91 15.43
CA GLN A 341 13.50 8.64 15.94
C GLN A 341 12.53 7.78 16.78
N TYR A 342 12.40 6.50 16.45
CA TYR A 342 11.50 5.57 17.16
C TYR A 342 12.25 4.69 18.19
N GLY A 343 13.46 5.10 18.58
CA GLY A 343 14.32 4.43 19.55
C GLY A 343 15.75 4.26 19.03
N PRO A 344 16.71 3.89 19.90
CA PRO A 344 18.15 3.95 19.63
C PRO A 344 18.64 3.11 18.44
N SER A 345 17.78 2.26 17.86
CA SER A 345 18.14 1.39 16.74
C SER A 345 17.16 1.46 15.55
N ARG A 346 16.16 2.37 15.57
CA ARG A 346 15.14 2.46 14.51
C ARG A 346 14.63 3.89 14.27
N PRO A 347 14.43 4.29 13.00
CA PRO A 347 14.84 3.59 11.79
C PRO A 347 16.38 3.54 11.70
N ASN A 348 16.92 2.42 11.23
CA ASN A 348 18.35 2.27 10.95
C ASN A 348 18.64 2.37 9.45
N VAL A 349 19.93 2.45 9.11
CA VAL A 349 20.39 2.58 7.71
C VAL A 349 19.79 1.52 6.79
N ARG A 350 19.65 0.26 7.25
CA ARG A 350 19.07 -0.81 6.40
C ARG A 350 17.63 -0.51 6.00
N GLN A 351 16.83 0.05 6.90
CA GLN A 351 15.45 0.43 6.60
C GLN A 351 15.40 1.60 5.60
N LEU A 352 16.31 2.57 5.75
CA LEU A 352 16.39 3.74 4.87
C LEU A 352 16.96 3.43 3.49
N VAL A 353 17.89 2.47 3.39
CA VAL A 353 18.51 2.05 2.12
C VAL A 353 17.60 1.13 1.32
N LYS A 354 16.74 0.34 1.97
CA LYS A 354 15.87 -0.64 1.30
C LYS A 354 15.09 -0.06 0.11
N PRO A 355 14.43 1.11 0.19
CA PRO A 355 13.77 1.75 -0.95
C PRO A 355 14.71 2.11 -2.11
N LEU A 356 15.98 2.41 -1.83
CA LEU A 356 16.96 2.84 -2.83
C LEU A 356 17.44 1.68 -3.70
N LEU A 357 17.28 0.42 -3.26
CA LEU A 357 17.85 -0.76 -3.91
C LEU A 357 17.43 -0.96 -5.37
N ASN A 358 16.36 -0.33 -5.80
CA ASN A 358 15.86 -0.43 -7.17
C ASN A 358 15.93 0.88 -7.97
N LEU A 359 16.52 1.94 -7.41
CA LEU A 359 16.61 3.25 -8.07
C LEU A 359 17.40 3.21 -9.41
N PHE A 360 18.37 2.29 -9.49
CA PHE A 360 19.23 2.08 -10.65
C PHE A 360 18.83 0.83 -11.46
N HIS A 361 17.57 0.41 -11.41
CA HIS A 361 17.11 -0.77 -12.15
C HIS A 361 17.46 -0.66 -13.65
N SER A 362 18.05 -1.74 -14.19
CA SER A 362 18.52 -1.84 -15.58
C SER A 362 19.60 -0.82 -16.01
N GLU A 363 20.19 -0.07 -15.08
CA GLU A 363 21.26 0.90 -15.39
C GLU A 363 22.67 0.28 -15.32
N PRO A 364 23.65 0.81 -16.09
CA PRO A 364 25.06 0.50 -15.91
C PRO A 364 25.51 0.73 -14.46
N GLY A 365 26.32 -0.19 -13.93
CA GLY A 365 26.84 -0.11 -12.56
C GLY A 365 25.90 -0.66 -11.47
N ASN A 366 24.59 -0.84 -11.73
CA ASN A 366 23.62 -1.30 -10.73
C ASN A 366 24.03 -2.61 -10.03
N GLY A 367 24.50 -3.60 -10.79
CA GLY A 367 24.96 -4.87 -10.22
C GLY A 367 26.17 -4.71 -9.28
N LEU A 368 27.11 -3.82 -9.62
CA LEU A 368 28.25 -3.48 -8.77
C LEU A 368 27.81 -2.72 -7.51
N TRP A 369 26.95 -1.72 -7.70
CA TRP A 369 26.38 -0.93 -6.62
C TRP A 369 25.63 -1.79 -5.61
N LYS A 370 24.82 -2.77 -6.04
CA LYS A 370 24.13 -3.71 -5.13
C LYS A 370 25.09 -4.55 -4.29
N ARG A 371 26.20 -5.03 -4.87
CA ARG A 371 27.22 -5.77 -4.12
C ARG A 371 27.94 -4.86 -3.12
N LYS A 372 28.25 -3.63 -3.52
CA LYS A 372 28.89 -2.63 -2.65
C LYS A 372 27.95 -2.25 -1.50
N ALA A 373 26.68 -2.00 -1.80
CA ALA A 373 25.63 -1.72 -0.82
C ALA A 373 25.49 -2.84 0.22
N ASP A 374 25.44 -4.11 -0.19
CA ASP A 374 25.40 -5.24 0.75
C ASP A 374 26.62 -5.26 1.69
N SER A 375 27.82 -4.99 1.14
CA SER A 375 29.04 -4.89 1.93
C SER A 375 29.01 -3.72 2.91
N THR A 376 28.67 -2.53 2.43
CA THR A 376 28.64 -1.30 3.22
C THR A 376 27.61 -1.35 4.35
N LEU A 377 26.44 -1.98 4.13
CA LEU A 377 25.41 -2.19 5.15
C LEU A 377 25.86 -3.03 6.35
N ARG A 378 27.03 -3.67 6.32
CA ARG A 378 27.61 -4.39 7.47
C ARG A 378 28.24 -3.46 8.50
N HIS A 379 28.71 -2.29 8.10
CA HIS A 379 29.46 -1.38 9.00
C HIS A 379 28.98 0.07 8.98
N CYS A 380 28.30 0.53 7.92
CA CYS A 380 27.84 1.92 7.84
C CYS A 380 26.81 2.25 8.92
N LYS A 381 26.90 3.47 9.46
CA LYS A 381 26.02 3.95 10.54
C LYS A 381 25.08 5.07 10.11
N THR A 382 25.40 5.80 9.05
CA THR A 382 24.59 6.90 8.52
C THR A 382 24.22 6.64 7.06
N LEU A 383 23.22 7.37 6.55
CA LEU A 383 22.83 7.29 5.14
C LEU A 383 23.86 8.02 4.27
N GLU A 384 24.39 9.15 4.75
CA GLU A 384 25.52 9.86 4.15
C GLU A 384 26.70 8.94 3.85
N SER A 385 27.25 8.26 4.87
CA SER A 385 28.42 7.40 4.69
C SER A 385 28.13 6.23 3.74
N PHE A 386 26.88 5.73 3.74
CA PHE A 386 26.45 4.70 2.80
C PHE A 386 26.46 5.21 1.36
N LEU A 387 25.97 6.43 1.10
CA LEU A 387 25.94 6.99 -0.25
C LEU A 387 27.33 7.34 -0.74
N GLU A 388 28.18 7.97 0.08
CA GLU A 388 29.57 8.27 -0.25
C GLU A 388 30.37 7.02 -0.62
N GLU A 389 30.21 5.95 0.16
CA GLU A 389 30.90 4.68 -0.10
C GLU A 389 30.33 3.92 -1.30
N THR A 390 29.10 4.13 -1.74
CA THR A 390 28.47 3.27 -2.76
C THR A 390 28.31 3.92 -4.12
N LEU A 391 28.15 5.24 -4.21
CA LEU A 391 27.76 5.91 -5.46
C LEU A 391 28.86 5.97 -6.51
N ASP A 392 30.13 5.79 -6.14
CA ASP A 392 31.24 5.63 -7.09
C ASP A 392 31.08 4.42 -8.03
N ALA A 393 30.25 3.44 -7.65
CA ALA A 393 29.90 2.29 -8.48
C ALA A 393 28.92 2.62 -9.62
N ILE A 394 28.28 3.80 -9.57
CA ILE A 394 27.34 4.26 -10.60
C ILE A 394 28.01 5.35 -11.44
N PRO A 395 28.06 5.22 -12.78
CA PRO A 395 28.61 6.27 -13.64
C PRO A 395 27.89 7.62 -13.47
N ASN A 396 28.63 8.73 -13.56
CA ASN A 396 28.03 10.07 -13.53
C ASN A 396 26.99 10.27 -14.64
N SER A 397 27.17 9.62 -15.80
CA SER A 397 26.17 9.64 -16.88
C SER A 397 24.81 9.05 -16.48
N VAL A 398 24.75 8.17 -15.46
CA VAL A 398 23.51 7.61 -14.92
C VAL A 398 22.98 8.46 -13.75
N LEU A 399 23.88 8.93 -12.87
CA LEU A 399 23.51 9.75 -11.70
C LEU A 399 22.94 11.10 -12.12
N ASP A 400 23.50 11.69 -13.17
CA ASP A 400 23.22 13.05 -13.63
C ASP A 400 22.31 13.07 -14.87
N ALA A 401 21.95 11.89 -15.40
CA ALA A 401 20.94 11.79 -16.45
C ALA A 401 19.59 12.34 -15.94
N PRO A 402 18.94 13.26 -16.70
CA PRO A 402 17.57 13.63 -16.42
C PRO A 402 16.64 12.44 -16.70
N ILE A 403 15.39 12.54 -16.22
CA ILE A 403 14.34 11.61 -16.63
C ILE A 403 14.11 11.79 -18.14
N GLY A 404 14.58 10.83 -18.93
CA GLY A 404 14.39 10.77 -20.37
C GLY A 404 13.48 9.61 -20.73
N LYS A 405 12.56 9.83 -21.67
CA LYS A 405 11.75 8.75 -22.23
C LYS A 405 12.43 8.28 -23.52
N GLU A 406 12.74 6.98 -23.61
CA GLU A 406 12.89 6.38 -24.93
C GLU A 406 11.49 6.27 -25.54
N ALA A 407 11.30 6.83 -26.74
CA ALA A 407 10.01 6.82 -27.41
C ALA A 407 9.62 5.37 -27.76
N TYR A 408 8.91 4.71 -26.86
CA TYR A 408 8.22 3.46 -27.13
C TYR A 408 6.73 3.73 -26.97
N ILE A 409 5.97 3.42 -28.02
CA ILE A 409 4.51 3.46 -27.98
C ILE A 409 4.07 2.01 -28.03
N GLU A 410 3.65 1.48 -26.87
CA GLU A 410 2.98 0.18 -26.82
C GLU A 410 1.50 0.38 -27.19
N GLU A 411 1.24 0.48 -28.49
CA GLU A 411 -0.12 0.48 -29.04
C GLU A 411 -0.70 -0.94 -28.94
N GLY A 412 -1.85 -1.08 -28.27
CA GLY A 412 -2.67 -2.29 -28.37
C GLY A 412 -2.89 -3.11 -27.09
N HIS A 413 -2.26 -2.80 -25.95
CA HIS A 413 -2.43 -3.64 -24.74
C HIS A 413 -3.88 -3.73 -24.23
N PHE A 414 -4.67 -2.68 -24.47
CA PHE A 414 -6.10 -2.61 -24.15
C PHE A 414 -6.97 -2.35 -25.39
N ALA A 415 -6.43 -2.61 -26.58
CA ALA A 415 -7.26 -2.59 -27.79
C ALA A 415 -8.31 -3.70 -27.70
N ASP A 416 -9.49 -3.46 -28.29
CA ASP A 416 -10.60 -4.41 -28.37
C ASP A 416 -11.28 -4.81 -27.04
N MET A 417 -11.02 -4.11 -25.92
CA MET A 417 -11.68 -4.40 -24.64
C MET A 417 -13.21 -4.38 -24.72
N ASP A 418 -13.79 -3.51 -25.54
CA ASP A 418 -15.24 -3.40 -25.72
C ASP A 418 -15.87 -4.68 -26.31
N SER A 419 -15.09 -5.45 -27.08
CA SER A 419 -15.53 -6.72 -27.67
C SER A 419 -15.46 -7.91 -26.69
N LEU A 420 -14.72 -7.75 -25.60
CA LEU A 420 -14.46 -8.78 -24.60
C LEU A 420 -15.32 -8.61 -23.34
N LEU A 421 -16.16 -7.57 -23.28
CA LEU A 421 -16.98 -7.29 -22.11
C LEU A 421 -17.98 -8.43 -21.85
N PRO A 422 -18.14 -8.86 -20.58
CA PRO A 422 -19.23 -9.76 -20.21
C PRO A 422 -20.61 -9.13 -20.48
N PRO A 423 -21.68 -9.96 -20.48
CA PRO A 423 -23.06 -9.49 -20.53
C PRO A 423 -23.33 -8.37 -19.52
N ARG A 424 -24.29 -7.51 -19.84
CA ARG A 424 -24.69 -6.43 -18.91
C ARG A 424 -25.21 -7.01 -17.62
N TYR A 425 -24.76 -6.44 -16.51
CA TYR A 425 -25.35 -6.73 -15.22
C TYR A 425 -26.80 -6.23 -15.19
N SER A 426 -27.75 -7.16 -15.21
CA SER A 426 -29.15 -6.87 -14.93
C SER A 426 -29.36 -7.07 -13.43
N SER A 427 -29.49 -5.98 -12.68
CA SER A 427 -29.85 -6.09 -11.26
C SER A 427 -31.12 -6.93 -11.15
N LEU A 428 -31.09 -8.00 -10.34
CA LEU A 428 -32.32 -8.66 -9.89
C LEU A 428 -33.04 -7.75 -8.88
N THR A 429 -33.34 -6.51 -9.26
CA THR A 429 -34.29 -5.65 -8.57
C THR A 429 -35.66 -5.92 -9.16
N ASN A 430 -36.18 -7.14 -8.93
CA ASN A 430 -37.62 -7.38 -8.97
C ASN A 430 -38.22 -6.76 -7.71
N GLY A 431 -38.47 -5.46 -7.81
CA GLY A 431 -39.14 -4.62 -6.84
C GLY A 431 -39.95 -3.54 -7.56
N SER A 432 -40.87 -3.99 -8.43
CA SER A 432 -42.04 -3.27 -8.94
C SER A 432 -41.88 -1.83 -9.46
N CYS A 433 -41.93 -1.68 -10.79
CA CYS A 433 -42.93 -0.79 -11.41
C CYS A 433 -43.14 -1.25 -12.86
N GLU A 434 -44.04 -2.21 -13.04
CA GLU A 434 -44.70 -2.38 -14.32
C GLU A 434 -45.44 -1.08 -14.62
N ILE A 435 -45.05 -0.39 -15.69
CA ILE A 435 -45.88 0.64 -16.29
C ILE A 435 -47.04 -0.11 -16.94
N PRO A 436 -48.31 0.08 -16.53
CA PRO A 436 -49.42 -0.58 -17.18
C PRO A 436 -49.48 -0.12 -18.64
N ALA A 437 -49.46 -1.08 -19.56
CA ALA A 437 -49.74 -0.82 -20.96
C ALA A 437 -51.08 -0.09 -21.08
N LEU A 438 -51.07 1.09 -21.71
CA LEU A 438 -52.28 1.78 -22.13
C LEU A 438 -53.01 0.88 -23.13
N VAL A 439 -54.08 0.25 -22.64
CA VAL A 439 -55.13 -0.36 -23.44
C VAL A 439 -55.80 0.77 -24.21
N THR A 440 -55.48 0.93 -25.49
CA THR A 440 -56.34 1.66 -26.42
C THR A 440 -57.50 0.74 -26.79
N ALA A 441 -58.61 0.88 -26.06
CA ALA A 441 -59.91 0.38 -26.47
C ALA A 441 -60.60 1.43 -27.36
N SER A 442 -61.02 0.93 -28.51
CA SER A 442 -61.72 1.49 -29.66
C SER A 442 -62.82 2.53 -29.41
N THR A 443 -62.97 3.48 -30.34
CA THR A 443 -64.19 3.67 -31.16
C THR A 443 -63.87 4.41 -32.45
#